data_AF-A0A0B8ZTI9-F1
#
_entry.id   AF-A0A0B8ZTI9-F1
#
_cell.length_a   1.000
_cell.length_b   1.000
_cell.length_c   1.000
_cell.angle_alpha   90.00
_cell.angle_beta   90.00
_cell.angle_gamma   90.00
#
_symmetry.space_group_name_H-M   'P 1'
#
loop_
_entity.id
_entity.type
_entity.pdbx_description
1 polymer ?
#
loop_
_entity_poly.entity_id
_entity_poly.type
_entity_poly.pdbx_seq_one_letter_code
_entity_poly.pdbx_strand_id
1 'polypeptide(L)' 'MFDMVFSSTKLFFQGKLFQDTALAIRLLVTGAAAATVATVLVGMVAPLWGAAIAGGLVGGLLQPYLYRNIKYA' A
#
# COMPACT_ATOMS: atom_id res chain seq x y z
N MET A 1 -18.46 -1.74 11.96
CA MET A 1 -17.17 -1.43 11.30
C MET A 1 -16.45 -2.70 10.86
N PHE A 2 -16.28 -3.70 11.73
CA PHE A 2 -15.66 -4.98 11.36
C PHE A 2 -16.33 -5.69 10.18
N ASP A 3 -17.67 -5.71 10.10
CA ASP A 3 -18.38 -6.28 8.93
C ASP A 3 -18.04 -5.55 7.62
N MET A 4 -17.91 -4.23 7.67
CA MET A 4 -17.54 -3.42 6.51
C MET A 4 -16.10 -3.71 6.07
N VAL A 5 -15.19 -3.94 7.02
CA VAL A 5 -13.81 -4.35 6.74
C VAL A 5 -13.79 -5.73 6.10
N PHE A 6 -14.53 -6.69 6.66
CA PHE A 6 -14.60 -8.06 6.11
C PHE A 6 -15.23 -8.10 4.71
N SER A 7 -16.31 -7.36 4.48
CA SER A 7 -16.95 -7.30 3.17
C SER A 7 -16.05 -6.63 2.13
N SER A 8 -15.41 -5.51 2.48
CA SER A 8 -14.47 -4.80 1.60
C SER A 8 -13.24 -5.65 1.27
N THR A 9 -12.70 -6.36 2.27
CA THR A 9 -11.57 -7.28 2.10
C THR A 9 -11.95 -8.43 1.17
N LYS A 10 -13.14 -9.02 1.35
CA LYS A 10 -13.65 -10.06 0.45
C LYS A 10 -13.79 -9.56 -0.99
N LEU A 11 -14.34 -8.35 -1.19
CA LEU A 11 -14.45 -7.74 -2.52
C LEU A 11 -13.08 -7.45 -3.13
N PHE A 12 -12.09 -7.06 -2.33
CA PHE A 12 -10.71 -6.86 -2.79
C PHE A 12 -10.10 -8.15 -3.33
N PHE A 13 -10.17 -9.24 -2.56
CA PHE A 13 -9.65 -10.55 -3.00
C PHE A 13 -10.43 -11.13 -4.19
N GLN A 14 -11.70 -10.76 -4.35
CA GLN A 14 -12.48 -11.10 -5.54
C GLN A 14 -12.18 -10.21 -6.75
N GLY A 15 -11.35 -9.18 -6.60
CA GLY A 15 -11.05 -8.20 -7.65
C GLY A 15 -12.26 -7.34 -8.04
N LYS A 16 -13.25 -7.21 -7.15
CA LYS A 16 -14.51 -6.48 -7.34
C LYS A 16 -14.61 -5.21 -6.51
N LEU A 17 -13.58 -4.87 -5.73
CA LEU A 17 -13.60 -3.65 -4.91
C LEU A 17 -13.35 -2.39 -5.76
N PHE A 18 -12.52 -2.51 -6.78
CA PHE A 18 -12.12 -1.41 -7.64
C PHE A 18 -12.71 -1.57 -9.03
N GLN A 19 -13.03 -0.45 -9.66
CA GLN A 19 -13.49 -0.43 -11.05
C GLN A 19 -12.36 -0.91 -12.00
N ASP A 20 -11.10 -0.61 -11.67
CA ASP A 20 -9.91 -1.13 -12.34
C ASP A 20 -8.96 -1.78 -11.33
N THR A 21 -9.14 -3.09 -11.14
CA THR A 21 -8.32 -3.89 -10.23
C THR A 21 -6.86 -3.99 -10.69
N ALA A 22 -6.59 -3.98 -12.00
CA ALA A 22 -5.23 -4.06 -12.51
C ALA A 22 -4.45 -2.77 -12.19
N LEU A 23 -5.09 -1.62 -12.34
CA LEU A 23 -4.54 -0.33 -11.93
C LEU A 23 -4.31 -0.30 -10.41
N ALA A 24 -5.27 -0.74 -9.60
CA ALA A 24 -5.12 -0.81 -8.15
C ALA A 24 -3.94 -1.69 -7.71
N ILE A 25 -3.75 -2.87 -8.32
CA ILE A 25 -2.61 -3.75 -8.04
C ILE A 25 -1.29 -3.08 -8.47
N ARG A 26 -1.24 -2.41 -9.63
CA ARG A 26 -0.04 -1.68 -10.05
C ARG A 26 0.33 -0.60 -9.04
N LEU A 27 -0.64 0.17 -8.55
CA LEU A 27 -0.39 1.19 -7.54
C LEU A 27 0.05 0.60 -6.21
N LEU A 28 -0.52 -0.54 -5.79
CA LEU A 28 -0.06 -1.29 -4.63
C LEU A 28 1.42 -1.69 -4.76
N VAL A 29 1.81 -2.24 -5.91
CA VAL A 29 3.19 -2.64 -6.18
C VAL A 29 4.11 -1.43 -6.20
N THR A 30 3.70 -0.29 -6.77
CA THR A 30 4.51 0.94 -6.73
C THR A 30 4.71 1.47 -5.32
N GLY A 31 3.67 1.43 -4.47
CA GLY A 31 3.77 1.83 -3.07
C GLY A 31 4.70 0.90 -2.28
N ALA A 32 4.55 -0.41 -2.48
CA ALA A 32 5.41 -1.43 -1.88
C ALA A 32 6.88 -1.28 -2.32
N ALA A 33 7.13 -1.06 -3.61
CA ALA A 33 8.47 -0.84 -4.14
C ALA A 33 9.12 0.41 -3.53
N ALA A 34 8.38 1.53 -3.44
CA ALA A 34 8.87 2.74 -2.79
C ALA A 34 9.19 2.51 -1.29
N ALA A 35 8.34 1.78 -0.59
CA ALA A 35 8.58 1.40 0.82
C ALA A 35 9.82 0.51 0.97
N THR A 36 10.03 -0.45 0.06
CA THR A 36 11.22 -1.31 0.05
C THR A 36 12.48 -0.48 -0.18
N VAL A 37 12.49 0.42 -1.17
CA VAL A 37 13.62 1.31 -1.44
C VAL A 37 13.94 2.18 -0.21
N ALA A 38 12.93 2.78 0.42
CA ALA A 38 13.12 3.57 1.63
C ALA A 38 13.70 2.74 2.79
N THR A 39 13.18 1.52 2.98
CA THR A 39 13.69 0.59 4.00
C THR A 39 15.16 0.26 3.76
N VAL A 40 15.53 -0.08 2.52
CA VAL A 40 16.91 -0.46 2.18
C VAL A 40 17.86 0.73 2.38
N LEU A 41 17.51 1.91 1.85
CA LEU A 41 18.35 3.11 1.99
C LEU A 41 18.58 3.49 3.45
N VAL A 42 17.52 3.48 4.26
CA VAL A 42 17.64 3.79 5.69
C VAL A 42 18.38 2.68 6.45
N GLY A 43 18.16 1.42 6.09
CA GLY A 43 18.86 0.27 6.68
C GLY A 43 20.36 0.24 6.42
N MET A 44 20.87 0.98 5.44
CA MET A 44 22.32 1.14 5.23
C MET A 44 22.99 2.00 6.29
N VAL A 45 22.23 2.88 6.96
CA VAL A 45 22.77 3.89 7.91
C VAL A 45 22.16 3.81 9.30
N ALA A 46 21.01 3.15 9.45
CA ALA A 46 20.24 3.07 10.69
C ALA A 46 19.95 1.62 11.10
N PRO A 47 19.64 1.37 12.39
CA PRO A 47 19.24 0.06 12.87
C PRO A 47 17.97 -0.45 12.19
N LEU A 48 17.75 -1.77 12.26
CA LEU A 48 16.63 -2.46 11.60
C LEU A 48 15.26 -1.86 11.93
N TRP A 49 15.06 -1.42 13.18
CA TRP A 49 13.82 -0.78 13.61
C TRP A 49 13.60 0.59 12.95
N GLY A 50 14.66 1.36 12.73
CA GLY A 50 14.60 2.66 12.04
C GLY A 50 14.28 2.52 10.55
N ALA A 51 14.88 1.50 9.91
CA ALA A 51 14.55 1.13 8.55
C ALA A 51 13.08 0.70 8.40
N ALA A 52 12.56 -0.10 9.34
CA ALA A 52 11.16 -0.52 9.34
C ALA A 52 10.18 0.67 9.49
N ILE A 53 10.48 1.62 10.38
CA ILE A 53 9.67 2.84 10.52
C ILE A 53 9.69 3.66 9.24
N ALA A 54 10.87 3.86 8.63
CA ALA A 54 11.00 4.61 7.38
C ALA A 54 10.22 3.96 6.23
N GLY A 55 10.34 2.64 6.06
CA GLY A 55 9.57 1.88 5.09
C GLY A 55 8.07 1.98 5.32
N GLY A 56 7.63 1.81 6.57
CA GLY A 56 6.22 1.91 6.95
C GLY A 56 5.64 3.31 6.70
N LEU A 57 6.39 4.37 7.00
CA LEU A 57 5.99 5.75 6.74
C LEU A 57 5.88 6.02 5.24
N VAL A 58 6.89 5.63 4.45
CA VAL A 58 6.86 5.85 3.00
C VAL A 58 5.73 5.06 2.36
N GLY A 59 5.59 3.76 2.64
CA GLY A 59 4.50 2.97 2.10
C GLY A 59 3.12 3.48 2.54
N GLY A 60 2.95 3.75 3.83
CA GLY A 60 1.67 4.18 4.41
C GLY A 60 1.23 5.56 3.96
N LEU A 61 2.14 6.52 3.81
CA LEU A 61 1.81 7.89 3.38
C LEU A 61 1.73 8.03 1.86
N LEU A 62 2.43 7.20 1.11
CA LEU A 62 2.38 7.22 -0.35
C LEU A 62 1.11 6.54 -0.88
N GLN A 63 0.59 5.52 -0.20
CA GLN A 63 -0.60 4.77 -0.64
C GLN A 63 -1.84 5.65 -0.88
N PRO A 64 -2.25 6.56 0.04
CA PRO A 64 -3.38 7.45 -0.17
C PRO A 64 -3.19 8.39 -1.36
N TYR A 65 -1.95 8.86 -1.57
CA TYR A 65 -1.63 9.72 -2.70
C TYR A 65 -1.71 8.96 -4.03
N LEU A 66 -1.22 7.73 -4.10
CA LEU A 66 -1.33 6.87 -5.28
C LEU A 66 -2.80 6.55 -5.59
N TYR A 67 -3.60 6.29 -4.56
CA TYR A 67 -4.98 5.82 -4.70
C TYR A 67 -5.99 6.96 -4.91
N ARG A 68 -5.56 8.22 -4.87
CA ARG A 68 -6.41 9.42 -4.93
C ARG A 68 -7.39 9.45 -6.11
N ASN A 69 -7.05 8.80 -7.23
CA ASN A 69 -7.81 8.83 -8.47
C ASN A 69 -8.40 7.45 -8.84
N ILE A 70 -8.32 6.46 -7.94
CA ILE A 70 -8.93 5.15 -8.18
C ILE A 70 -10.43 5.22 -7.92
N LYS A 71 -11.21 4.63 -8.81
CA LYS A 71 -12.66 4.48 -8.66
C LYS A 71 -12.99 3.14 -8.00
N TYR A 72 -13.89 3.16 -7.03
CA TYR A 72 -14.50 1.97 -6.44
C TYR A 72 -15.63 1.45 -7.34
N ALA A 73 -15.87 0.14 -7.30
CA ALA A 73 -16.92 -0.51 -8.08
C ALA A 73 -18.31 -0.40 -7.43
#